data_AF-A0A4V5TN24-F1
#
_entry.id   AF-A0A4V5TN24-F1
#
_cell.length_a   1.000
_cell.length_b   1.000
_cell.length_c   1.000
_cell.angle_alpha   90.00
_cell.angle_beta   90.00
_cell.angle_gamma   90.00
#
_symmetry.space_group_name_H-M   'P 1'
#
loop_
_entity.id
_entity.type
_entity.pdbx_description
1 polymer ?
#
loop_
_entity_poly.entity_id
_entity_poly.type
_entity_poly.pdbx_seq_one_letter_code
_entity_poly.pdbx_strand_id
1 'polypeptide(L)'
;FSTLATAHINVDIIIQSITNEGTVHLSFSIHSNDLKETLEVLEQNQETLHYESVEYENHLAKVSIVGSGMVSNPGVAANMFTTLKEEDIHIKMVSTSEIKVSVV
;
A
#
# COMPACT_ATOMS: atom_id res chain seq x y z
N PHE A 1 -6.02 -9.58 -8.11
CA PHE A 1 -5.71 -8.47 -9.04
C PHE A 1 -6.37 -8.59 -10.39
N SER A 2 -6.37 -9.75 -11.07
CA SER A 2 -7.09 -9.90 -12.35
C SER A 2 -8.57 -9.48 -12.27
N THR A 3 -9.27 -9.81 -11.18
CA THR A 3 -10.65 -9.38 -10.91
C THR A 3 -10.81 -7.85 -10.93
N LEU A 4 -9.89 -7.12 -10.27
CA LEU A 4 -9.88 -5.66 -10.25
C LEU A 4 -9.56 -5.08 -11.63
N ALA A 5 -8.62 -5.69 -12.35
CA ALA A 5 -8.24 -5.25 -13.69
C ALA A 5 -9.39 -5.40 -14.71
N THR A 6 -10.19 -6.47 -14.62
CA THR A 6 -11.40 -6.64 -15.45
C THR A 6 -12.43 -5.53 -15.19
N ALA A 7 -12.50 -5.03 -13.95
CA ALA A 7 -13.31 -3.88 -13.57
C ALA A 7 -12.64 -2.52 -13.82
N HIS A 8 -11.49 -2.49 -14.51
CA HIS A 8 -10.74 -1.26 -14.84
C HIS A 8 -10.28 -0.44 -13.62
N ILE A 9 -10.12 -1.09 -12.46
CA ILE A 9 -9.61 -0.45 -11.24
C ILE A 9 -8.08 -0.49 -11.26
N ASN A 10 -7.45 0.67 -11.17
CA ASN A 10 -6.01 0.79 -11.08
C ASN A 10 -5.50 0.58 -9.66
N VAL A 11 -4.46 -0.24 -9.53
CA VAL A 11 -3.75 -0.50 -8.27
C VAL A 11 -2.34 0.08 -8.36
N ASP A 12 -1.86 0.68 -7.28
CA ASP A 12 -0.55 1.34 -7.22
C ASP A 12 0.44 0.63 -6.28
N ILE A 13 0.24 0.72 -4.97
CA ILE A 13 1.04 -0.02 -4.00
C ILE A 13 0.40 -1.39 -3.77
N ILE A 14 1.21 -2.44 -3.69
CA ILE A 14 0.81 -3.77 -3.23
C ILE A 14 1.78 -4.17 -2.11
N ILE A 15 1.25 -4.46 -0.93
CA ILE A 15 1.99 -4.94 0.23
C ILE A 15 1.36 -6.26 0.65
N GLN A 16 2.20 -7.29 0.75
CA GLN A 16 1.81 -8.57 1.28
C GLN A 16 2.61 -8.84 2.54
N SER A 17 1.94 -9.15 3.64
CA SER A 17 2.56 -9.62 4.87
C SER A 17 2.02 -11.00 5.22
N ILE A 18 2.85 -11.80 5.86
CA ILE A 18 2.52 -13.15 6.32
C ILE A 18 2.74 -13.16 7.82
N THR A 19 1.72 -13.51 8.59
CA THR A 19 1.82 -13.65 10.04
C THR A 19 2.52 -14.97 10.40
N ASN A 20 2.97 -15.09 11.66
CA ASN A 20 3.56 -16.33 12.16
C ASN A 20 2.60 -17.53 12.10
N GLU A 21 1.29 -17.27 12.04
CA GLU A 21 0.24 -18.28 11.93
C GLU A 21 -0.04 -18.70 10.47
N GLY A 22 0.67 -18.10 9.51
CA GLY A 22 0.50 -18.38 8.08
C GLY A 22 -0.60 -17.55 7.41
N THR A 23 -1.27 -16.67 8.15
CA THR A 23 -2.28 -15.76 7.60
C THR A 23 -1.63 -14.74 6.68
N VAL A 24 -2.15 -14.62 5.46
CA VAL A 24 -1.68 -13.64 4.48
C VAL A 24 -2.57 -12.41 4.56
N HIS A 25 -1.97 -11.26 4.83
CA HIS A 25 -2.64 -9.96 4.66
C HIS A 25 -2.15 -9.31 3.37
N LEU A 26 -3.09 -8.89 2.54
CA LEU A 26 -2.83 -8.18 1.29
C LEU A 26 -3.44 -6.79 1.39
N SER A 27 -2.59 -5.77 1.35
CA SER A 27 -2.99 -4.37 1.32
C SER A 27 -2.58 -3.77 -0.01
N PHE A 28 -3.44 -2.92 -0.58
CA PHE A 28 -3.12 -2.23 -1.81
C PHE A 28 -3.79 -0.85 -1.86
N SER A 29 -3.21 0.07 -2.63
CA SER A 29 -3.78 1.40 -2.86
C SER A 29 -4.48 1.48 -4.21
N ILE A 30 -5.55 2.28 -4.25
CA ILE A 30 -6.35 2.62 -5.42
C ILE A 30 -6.56 4.13 -5.45
N HIS A 31 -7.08 4.66 -6.56
CA HIS A 31 -7.57 6.03 -6.56
C HIS A 31 -8.83 6.15 -5.69
N SER A 32 -8.97 7.23 -4.91
CA SER A 32 -10.09 7.36 -3.96
C SER A 32 -11.48 7.32 -4.62
N ASN A 33 -11.57 7.74 -5.88
CA ASN A 33 -12.82 7.69 -6.65
C ASN A 33 -13.26 6.25 -6.97
N ASP A 34 -12.35 5.28 -6.93
CA ASP A 34 -12.61 3.88 -7.32
C ASP A 34 -13.04 3.03 -6.11
N LEU A 35 -13.10 3.62 -4.91
CA LEU A 35 -13.34 2.88 -3.66
C LEU A 35 -14.65 2.09 -3.67
N LYS A 36 -15.75 2.74 -4.06
CA LYS A 36 -17.07 2.10 -4.07
C LYS A 36 -17.09 0.88 -5.00
N GLU A 37 -16.63 1.06 -6.23
CA GLU A 37 -16.58 -0.01 -7.23
C GLU A 37 -15.63 -1.14 -6.80
N THR A 38 -14.51 -0.80 -6.17
CA THR A 38 -13.56 -1.78 -5.63
C THR A 38 -14.21 -2.67 -4.58
N LEU A 39 -14.93 -2.09 -3.62
CA LEU A 39 -15.60 -2.87 -2.58
C LEU A 39 -16.69 -3.78 -3.18
N GLU A 40 -17.50 -3.26 -4.09
CA GLU A 40 -18.54 -4.05 -4.78
C GLU A 40 -17.93 -5.24 -5.55
N VAL A 41 -16.82 -5.02 -6.26
CA VAL A 41 -16.11 -6.07 -7.01
C VAL A 41 -15.51 -7.11 -6.07
N LEU A 42 -14.91 -6.70 -4.94
CA LEU A 42 -14.34 -7.64 -3.97
C LEU A 42 -15.43 -8.48 -3.31
N GLU A 43 -16.50 -7.84 -2.83
CA GLU A 43 -17.63 -8.50 -2.17
C GLU A 43 -18.30 -9.54 -3.10
N GLN A 44 -18.55 -9.18 -4.36
CA GLN A 44 -19.12 -10.10 -5.35
C GLN A 44 -18.23 -11.31 -5.65
N ASN A 45 -16.93 -11.21 -5.39
CA ASN A 45 -15.95 -12.24 -5.69
C ASN A 45 -15.37 -12.90 -4.42
N GLN A 46 -15.96 -12.66 -3.24
CA GLN A 46 -15.41 -13.14 -1.96
C GLN A 46 -15.23 -14.66 -1.93
N GLU A 47 -16.23 -15.44 -2.37
CA GLU A 47 -16.14 -16.90 -2.41
C GLU A 47 -15.04 -17.40 -3.33
N THR A 48 -14.80 -16.72 -4.46
CA THR A 48 -13.77 -17.10 -5.44
C THR A 48 -12.38 -16.69 -5.00
N LEU A 49 -12.27 -15.57 -4.28
CA LEU A 49 -11.00 -15.02 -3.80
C LEU A 49 -10.57 -15.60 -2.44
N HIS A 50 -11.49 -16.27 -1.73
CA HIS A 50 -11.25 -16.94 -0.45
C HIS A 50 -10.64 -16.02 0.63
N TYR A 51 -11.13 -14.78 0.73
CA TYR A 51 -10.73 -13.87 1.81
C TYR A 51 -11.79 -13.84 2.94
N GLU A 52 -11.32 -13.59 4.17
CA GLU A 52 -12.18 -13.53 5.36
C GLU A 52 -12.91 -12.19 5.47
N SER A 53 -12.18 -11.08 5.41
CA SER A 53 -12.71 -9.73 5.47
C SER A 53 -11.96 -8.77 4.54
N VAL A 54 -12.61 -7.66 4.22
CA VAL A 54 -11.99 -6.51 3.56
C VAL A 54 -12.15 -5.30 4.46
N GLU A 55 -11.05 -4.59 4.70
CA GLU A 55 -11.02 -3.32 5.41
C GLU A 55 -10.49 -2.25 4.46
N TYR A 56 -10.95 -1.02 4.63
CA TYR A 56 -10.49 0.11 3.84
C TYR A 56 -10.34 1.36 4.69
N GLU A 57 -9.46 2.25 4.24
CA GLU A 57 -9.28 3.58 4.82
C GLU A 57 -9.18 4.60 3.68
N ASN A 58 -9.79 5.77 3.88
CA ASN A 58 -9.80 6.86 2.91
C ASN A 58 -9.10 8.10 3.48
N HIS A 59 -9.00 9.17 2.69
CA HIS A 59 -8.31 10.41 3.08
C HIS A 59 -6.82 10.21 3.43
N LEU A 60 -6.17 9.29 2.73
CA LEU A 60 -4.74 9.02 2.86
C LEU A 60 -3.92 9.79 1.82
N ALA A 61 -2.66 10.08 2.13
CA ALA A 61 -1.72 10.71 1.22
C ALA A 61 -0.50 9.81 1.03
N LYS A 62 -0.05 9.64 -0.22
CA LYS A 62 1.20 8.94 -0.52
C LYS A 62 2.32 9.95 -0.77
N VAL A 63 3.39 9.86 0.00
CA VAL A 63 4.60 10.67 -0.20
C VAL A 63 5.75 9.76 -0.59
N SER A 64 6.56 10.18 -1.55
CA SER A 64 7.73 9.41 -1.99
C SER A 64 8.96 10.28 -2.12
N ILE A 65 10.09 9.76 -1.66
CA ILE A 65 11.41 10.24 -2.03
C ILE A 65 11.97 9.35 -3.13
N VAL A 66 12.61 9.95 -4.13
CA VAL A 66 13.21 9.23 -5.27
C VAL A 66 14.61 9.78 -5.52
N GLY A 67 15.60 8.90 -5.64
CA GLY A 67 16.96 9.28 -5.99
C GLY A 67 17.88 8.07 -6.18
N SER A 68 18.70 8.10 -7.24
CA SER A 68 19.67 7.03 -7.52
C SER A 68 20.73 6.88 -6.43
N GLY A 69 21.02 7.96 -5.69
CA GLY A 69 21.93 7.94 -4.55
C GLY A 69 21.45 7.10 -3.37
N MET A 70 20.18 6.67 -3.33
CA MET A 70 19.65 5.88 -2.20
C MET A 70 20.33 4.51 -2.06
N VAL A 71 20.72 3.89 -3.18
CA VAL A 71 21.42 2.59 -3.18
C VAL A 71 22.79 2.68 -2.53
N SER A 72 23.51 3.78 -2.77
CA SER A 72 24.90 3.97 -2.36
C SER A 72 25.09 4.77 -1.08
N ASN A 73 24.02 5.42 -0.58
CA ASN A 73 24.06 6.26 0.62
C ASN A 73 23.08 5.70 1.67
N PRO A 74 23.57 4.84 2.58
CA PRO A 74 22.79 4.41 3.74
C PRO A 74 22.28 5.62 4.54
N GLY A 75 21.09 5.52 5.10
CA GLY A 75 20.51 6.55 5.98
C GLY A 75 19.47 7.46 5.32
N VAL A 76 19.30 7.43 3.99
CA VAL A 76 18.27 8.25 3.33
C VAL A 76 16.85 7.93 3.83
N ALA A 77 16.50 6.65 3.92
CA ALA A 77 15.21 6.22 4.49
C ALA A 77 15.07 6.60 5.98
N ALA A 78 16.16 6.48 6.74
CA ALA A 78 16.18 6.85 8.16
C ALA A 78 15.93 8.35 8.37
N ASN A 79 16.48 9.20 7.49
CA ASN A 79 16.24 10.63 7.53
C ASN A 79 14.76 10.95 7.26
N MET A 80 14.16 10.35 6.23
CA MET A 80 12.73 10.48 5.94
C MET A 80 11.85 10.11 7.14
N PHE A 81 12.09 8.95 7.76
CA PHE A 81 11.30 8.51 8.91
C PHE A 81 11.51 9.38 10.15
N THR A 82 12.73 9.88 10.36
CA THR A 82 13.02 10.83 11.44
C THR A 82 12.26 12.13 11.25
N THR A 83 12.32 12.73 10.06
CA THR A 83 11.60 13.98 9.74
C THR A 83 10.10 13.83 9.90
N LEU A 84 9.50 12.74 9.40
CA LEU A 84 8.06 12.51 9.56
C LEU A 84 7.66 12.36 11.03
N LYS A 85 8.49 11.67 11.82
CA LYS A 85 8.26 11.51 13.26
C LYS A 85 8.37 12.84 14.02
N GLU A 86 9.32 13.70 13.66
CA GLU A 86 9.49 15.03 14.29
C GLU A 86 8.27 15.94 14.07
N GLU A 87 7.57 15.75 12.95
CA GLU A 87 6.31 16.45 12.62
C GLU A 87 5.05 15.69 13.10
N ASP A 88 5.21 14.65 13.93
CA ASP A 88 4.11 13.81 14.45
C ASP A 88 3.24 13.15 13.36
N ILE A 89 3.85 12.79 12.23
CA ILE A 89 3.18 12.11 11.12
C ILE A 89 3.31 10.59 11.29
N HIS A 90 2.17 9.94 11.53
CA HIS A 90 2.10 8.48 11.66
C HIS A 90 2.15 7.79 10.29
N ILE A 91 3.06 6.83 10.13
CA ILE A 91 3.22 6.05 8.90
C ILE A 91 2.42 4.76 9.02
N LYS A 92 1.51 4.52 8.06
CA LYS A 92 0.65 3.32 8.02
C LYS A 92 1.23 2.25 7.10
N MET A 93 1.83 2.65 5.99
CA MET A 93 2.42 1.72 5.03
C MET A 93 3.77 2.22 4.53
N VAL A 94 4.68 1.29 4.24
CA VAL A 94 5.98 1.56 3.62
C VAL A 94 6.15 0.65 2.41
N SER A 95 6.55 1.23 1.28
CA SER A 95 6.94 0.50 0.07
C SER A 95 8.26 1.06 -0.47
N THR A 96 9.18 0.19 -0.85
CA THR A 96 10.53 0.59 -1.27
C THR A 96 10.92 -0.08 -2.59
N SER A 97 11.72 0.64 -3.40
CA SER A 97 12.56 0.10 -4.45
C SER A 97 14.01 0.50 -4.19
N GLU A 98 14.93 0.16 -5.09
CA GLU A 98 16.35 0.54 -4.98
C GLU A 98 16.55 2.06 -4.88
N ILE A 99 15.69 2.84 -5.55
CA ILE A 99 15.84 4.29 -5.69
C ILE A 99 14.67 5.09 -5.14
N LYS A 100 13.72 4.44 -4.45
CA LYS A 100 12.49 5.07 -3.98
C LYS A 100 12.04 4.51 -2.65
N VAL A 101 11.63 5.38 -1.74
CA VAL A 101 10.84 5.00 -0.56
C VAL A 101 9.53 5.77 -0.63
N SER A 102 8.43 5.05 -0.48
CA SER A 102 7.06 5.59 -0.43
C SER A 102 6.47 5.28 0.93
N VAL A 103 5.79 6.26 1.51
CA VAL A 103 4.99 6.10 2.72
C VAL A 103 3.55 6.52 2.44
N VAL A 104 2.64 5.94 3.20
CA VAL A 104 1.22 6.33 3.31
C VAL A 104 0.90 6.59 4.77
#